data_AF-A0A7C0YMB4-F1
#
_entry.id   AF-A0A7C0YMB4-F1
#
_cell.length_a   1.000
_cell.length_b   1.000
_cell.length_c   1.000
_cell.angle_alpha   90.00
_cell.angle_beta   90.00
_cell.angle_gamma   90.00
#
_symmetry.space_group_name_H-M   'P 1'
#
loop_
_entity.id
_entity.type
_entity.pdbx_description
1 polymer ?
#
loop_
_entity_poly.entity_id
_entity_poly.type
_entity_poly.pdbx_seq_one_letter_code
_entity_poly.pdbx_strand_id
1 'polypeptide(L)'
;YIDIDRAEVEKGRFFSEAENKGLSQVAVLGPKIKEKLFGENDAIGKSIKIRKTRFRIIGIMKEQGTVMAMDFDDFIYIPVKTMQKKIMGVNYIQYMMHKIKDVSIADITADDIRILLRENHNISPPKNIQKGWADTGKDDFRVVTMAEMMDVFGNINNYLTLLLLAIVTVSLVVGGVGILNVMYVIVNERTSEIGLRKAVGASYSDIMWQFLIESSLITLAGGIIGIVFGIIISYLISIGANSYGLDWSFIVPIKAFVVAIVFSTVFGIFFGAYPARKAARMNPVEALRHE
;
A
#
# COMPACT_ATOMS: atom_id res chain seq x y z
N TYR A 1 -24.79 10.52 8.25
CA TYR A 1 -24.37 9.16 7.86
C TYR A 1 -24.64 8.98 6.38
N ILE A 2 -25.83 8.51 5.97
CA ILE A 2 -26.13 8.18 4.56
C ILE A 2 -25.79 9.29 3.55
N ASP A 3 -26.20 10.53 3.79
CA ASP A 3 -25.98 11.61 2.81
C ASP A 3 -24.51 12.08 2.69
N ILE A 4 -23.72 11.80 3.73
CA ILE A 4 -22.30 12.14 3.81
C ILE A 4 -21.47 11.02 3.18
N ASP A 5 -21.72 9.78 3.60
CA ASP A 5 -20.95 8.59 3.21
C ASP A 5 -21.44 7.96 1.89
N ARG A 6 -22.47 8.56 1.26
CA ARG A 6 -23.20 8.02 0.09
C ARG A 6 -23.61 6.55 0.30
N ALA A 7 -23.89 6.18 1.54
CA ALA A 7 -24.15 4.81 1.91
C ALA A 7 -25.60 4.44 1.63
N GLU A 8 -25.82 3.37 0.87
CA GLU A 8 -27.17 2.91 0.51
C GLU A 8 -27.63 1.81 1.47
N VAL A 9 -28.92 1.81 1.79
CA VAL A 9 -29.56 0.71 2.53
C VAL A 9 -30.02 -0.33 1.51
N GLU A 10 -29.53 -1.56 1.60
CA GLU A 10 -29.92 -2.65 0.71
C GLU A 10 -31.32 -3.17 1.05
N LYS A 11 -31.59 -3.39 2.35
CA LYS A 11 -32.86 -3.93 2.83
C LYS A 11 -33.37 -3.15 4.04
N GLY A 12 -34.69 -2.94 4.09
CA GLY A 12 -35.34 -2.21 5.18
C GLY A 12 -35.18 -0.69 5.02
N ARG A 13 -34.86 0.00 6.11
CA ARG A 13 -34.66 1.46 6.11
C ARG A 13 -33.61 1.89 7.11
N PHE A 14 -33.12 3.11 6.95
CA PHE A 14 -32.33 3.77 8.00
C PHE A 14 -33.23 4.35 9.11
N PHE A 15 -32.62 4.70 10.25
CA PHE A 15 -33.34 5.39 11.32
C PHE A 15 -33.65 6.85 10.93
N SER A 16 -34.84 7.30 11.33
CA SER A 16 -35.32 8.66 11.10
C SER A 16 -34.75 9.66 12.12
N GLU A 17 -34.87 10.96 11.84
CA GLU A 17 -34.47 12.00 12.77
C GLU A 17 -35.28 11.96 14.08
N ALA A 18 -36.57 11.58 14.00
CA ALA A 18 -37.43 11.39 15.16
C ALA A 18 -36.90 10.26 16.06
N GLU A 19 -36.48 9.13 15.49
CA GLU A 19 -35.86 8.03 16.23
C GLU A 19 -34.50 8.42 16.83
N ASN A 20 -33.74 9.28 16.13
CA ASN A 20 -32.49 9.83 16.64
C ASN A 20 -32.68 10.79 17.83
N LYS A 21 -33.74 11.61 17.81
CA LYS A 21 -34.09 12.50 18.92
C LYS A 21 -34.73 11.74 20.09
N GLY A 22 -35.52 10.71 19.80
CA GLY A 22 -36.34 9.95 20.76
C GLY A 22 -35.63 8.83 21.52
N LEU A 23 -34.29 8.70 21.40
CA LEU A 23 -33.51 7.64 22.05
C LEU A 23 -33.99 6.21 21.67
N SER A 24 -34.47 6.06 20.43
CA SER A 24 -34.98 4.77 19.94
C SER A 24 -33.85 3.73 19.90
N GLN A 25 -34.17 2.51 20.32
CA GLN A 25 -33.26 1.38 20.34
C GLN A 25 -33.37 0.59 19.03
N VAL A 26 -32.98 1.24 17.94
CA VAL A 26 -32.95 0.66 16.59
C VAL A 26 -31.52 0.56 16.08
N ALA A 27 -31.24 -0.45 15.27
CA ALA A 27 -29.93 -0.68 14.66
C ALA A 27 -30.04 -0.98 13.16
N VAL A 28 -29.02 -0.58 12.42
CA VAL A 28 -28.80 -0.94 11.01
C VAL A 28 -27.44 -1.63 10.93
N LEU A 29 -27.40 -2.79 10.26
CA LEU A 29 -26.19 -3.63 10.23
C LEU A 29 -25.44 -3.46 8.91
N GLY A 30 -24.11 -3.48 8.96
CA GLY A 30 -23.29 -3.77 7.79
C GLY A 30 -23.43 -5.24 7.34
N PRO A 31 -23.14 -5.56 6.06
CA PRO A 31 -23.37 -6.89 5.50
C PRO A 31 -22.55 -7.98 6.21
N LYS A 32 -21.28 -7.72 6.58
CA LYS A 32 -20.45 -8.70 7.31
C LYS A 32 -21.02 -9.01 8.70
N ILE A 33 -21.55 -8.02 9.43
CA ILE A 33 -22.20 -8.27 10.72
C ILE A 33 -23.51 -9.06 10.55
N LYS A 34 -24.29 -8.75 9.51
CA LYS A 34 -25.51 -9.51 9.20
C LYS A 34 -25.16 -10.99 8.97
N GLU A 35 -24.15 -11.25 8.15
CA GLU A 35 -23.70 -12.61 7.85
C GLU A 35 -23.19 -13.33 9.09
N LYS A 36 -22.30 -12.70 9.88
CA LYS A 36 -21.75 -13.27 11.12
C LYS A 36 -22.82 -13.64 12.15
N LEU A 37 -23.87 -12.83 12.31
CA LEU A 37 -24.87 -13.01 13.36
C LEU A 37 -26.10 -13.83 12.93
N PHE A 38 -26.48 -13.75 11.66
CA PHE A 38 -27.73 -14.35 11.16
C PHE A 38 -27.50 -15.36 10.02
N GLY A 39 -26.32 -15.41 9.41
CA GLY A 39 -26.02 -16.23 8.23
C GLY A 39 -26.99 -15.91 7.10
N GLU A 40 -27.60 -16.95 6.53
CA GLU A 40 -28.63 -16.82 5.49
C GLU A 40 -29.98 -16.30 6.02
N ASN A 41 -30.22 -16.31 7.33
CA ASN A 41 -31.50 -15.91 7.89
C ASN A 41 -31.76 -14.40 7.75
N ASP A 42 -33.03 -14.03 7.69
CA ASP A 42 -33.43 -12.63 7.76
C ASP A 42 -33.08 -12.03 9.14
N ALA A 43 -32.52 -10.82 9.11
CA ALA A 43 -32.10 -10.08 10.29
C ALA A 43 -33.11 -8.97 10.63
N ILE A 44 -33.92 -8.51 9.67
CA ILE A 44 -34.85 -7.39 9.87
C ILE A 44 -35.95 -7.77 10.87
N GLY A 45 -36.29 -6.86 11.77
CA GLY A 45 -37.30 -7.06 12.81
C GLY A 45 -36.80 -7.85 14.03
N LYS A 46 -35.71 -8.61 13.90
CA LYS A 46 -35.06 -9.28 15.03
C LYS A 46 -34.31 -8.27 15.90
N SER A 47 -33.85 -8.71 17.06
CA SER A 47 -33.10 -7.86 18.00
C SER A 47 -31.71 -8.42 18.27
N ILE A 48 -30.73 -7.51 18.31
CA ILE A 48 -29.37 -7.80 18.77
C ILE A 48 -29.13 -7.15 20.12
N LYS A 49 -28.21 -7.72 20.90
CA LYS A 49 -27.80 -7.16 22.18
C LYS A 49 -26.46 -6.45 22.02
N ILE A 50 -26.45 -5.14 22.25
CA ILE A 50 -25.22 -4.33 22.27
C ILE A 50 -24.96 -3.99 23.74
N ARG A 51 -23.85 -4.50 24.29
CA ARG A 51 -23.57 -4.48 25.74
C ARG A 51 -24.73 -5.04 26.57
N LYS A 52 -25.47 -4.19 27.28
CA LYS A 52 -26.59 -4.56 28.17
C LYS A 52 -27.97 -4.29 27.56
N THR A 53 -28.03 -3.70 26.36
CA THR A 53 -29.27 -3.16 25.78
C THR A 53 -29.65 -3.89 24.50
N ARG A 54 -30.95 -4.18 24.30
CA ARG A 54 -31.46 -4.77 23.06
C ARG A 54 -31.80 -3.69 22.05
N PHE A 55 -31.43 -3.90 20.80
CA PHE A 55 -31.72 -3.04 19.66
C PHE A 55 -32.45 -3.84 18.60
N ARG A 56 -33.56 -3.30 18.08
CA ARG A 56 -34.30 -3.89 16.98
C ARG A 56 -33.65 -3.52 15.65
N ILE A 57 -33.39 -4.51 14.81
CA ILE A 57 -32.80 -4.31 13.49
C ILE A 57 -33.88 -3.79 12.55
N ILE A 58 -33.61 -2.68 11.88
CA ILE A 58 -34.57 -2.02 10.96
C ILE A 58 -34.04 -1.93 9.52
N GLY A 59 -32.77 -2.24 9.30
CA GLY A 59 -32.19 -2.27 7.96
C GLY A 59 -30.81 -2.93 7.91
N ILE A 60 -30.36 -3.15 6.67
CA ILE A 60 -29.05 -3.70 6.32
C ILE A 60 -28.44 -2.77 5.27
N MET A 61 -27.20 -2.33 5.49
CA MET A 61 -26.46 -1.50 4.54
C MET A 61 -26.01 -2.33 3.35
N LYS A 62 -25.92 -1.70 2.18
CA LYS A 62 -25.27 -2.28 1.00
C LYS A 62 -23.76 -2.35 1.22
N GLU A 63 -23.12 -3.35 0.62
CA GLU A 63 -21.67 -3.54 0.69
C GLU A 63 -20.91 -2.32 0.16
N GLN A 64 -20.00 -1.80 0.97
CA GLN A 64 -19.14 -0.66 0.66
C GLN A 64 -17.66 -1.04 0.64
N GLY A 65 -17.28 -2.17 1.25
CA GLY A 65 -15.91 -2.64 1.35
C GLY A 65 -15.05 -1.80 2.31
N THR A 66 -13.75 -2.08 2.28
CA THR A 66 -12.75 -1.41 3.10
C THR A 66 -12.27 -0.13 2.44
N VAL A 67 -12.52 1.02 3.07
CA VAL A 67 -12.01 2.32 2.63
C VAL A 67 -11.13 2.91 3.73
N MET A 68 -9.93 3.37 3.39
CA MET A 68 -8.96 3.95 4.33
C MET A 68 -8.70 3.07 5.58
N ALA A 69 -8.52 1.76 5.36
CA ALA A 69 -8.33 0.75 6.41
C ALA A 69 -9.49 0.60 7.41
N MET A 70 -10.64 1.23 7.15
CA MET A 70 -11.88 1.01 7.88
C MET A 70 -12.82 0.16 7.03
N ASP A 71 -13.28 -0.94 7.62
CA ASP A 71 -14.24 -1.84 7.01
C ASP A 71 -15.66 -1.42 7.41
N PHE A 72 -16.33 -0.70 6.51
CA PHE A 72 -17.70 -0.20 6.73
C PHE A 72 -18.72 -1.33 6.79
N ASP A 73 -18.37 -2.51 6.28
CA ASP A 73 -19.26 -3.66 6.26
C ASP A 73 -19.32 -4.36 7.62
N ASP A 74 -18.33 -4.13 8.49
CA ASP A 74 -18.28 -4.65 9.86
C ASP A 74 -18.89 -3.67 10.89
N PHE A 75 -19.61 -2.63 10.45
CA PHE A 75 -20.17 -1.60 11.33
C PHE A 75 -21.62 -1.89 11.76
N ILE A 76 -21.98 -1.39 12.95
CA ILE A 76 -23.36 -1.34 13.44
C ILE A 76 -23.74 0.12 13.64
N TYR A 77 -24.73 0.59 12.90
CA TYR A 77 -25.23 1.96 12.98
C TYR A 77 -26.40 2.03 13.95
N ILE A 78 -26.29 2.91 14.94
CA ILE A 78 -27.35 3.23 15.91
C ILE A 78 -27.48 4.75 16.08
N PRO A 79 -28.64 5.26 16.54
CA PRO A 79 -28.79 6.69 16.70
C PRO A 79 -27.83 7.30 17.74
N VAL A 80 -27.29 8.48 17.44
CA VAL A 80 -26.19 9.12 18.20
C VAL A 80 -26.58 9.35 19.65
N LYS A 81 -27.75 9.94 19.90
CA LYS A 81 -28.21 10.20 21.27
C LYS A 81 -28.43 8.90 22.05
N THR A 82 -28.90 7.84 21.38
CA THR A 82 -29.05 6.52 21.99
C THR A 82 -27.70 5.96 22.42
N MET A 83 -26.67 6.06 21.57
CA MET A 83 -25.31 5.64 21.92
C MET A 83 -24.76 6.44 23.11
N GLN A 84 -24.84 7.77 23.03
CA GLN A 84 -24.35 8.67 24.08
C GLN A 84 -25.02 8.41 25.44
N LYS A 85 -26.36 8.38 25.48
CA LYS A 85 -27.11 8.33 26.75
C LYS A 85 -27.33 6.92 27.28
N LYS A 86 -27.62 5.92 26.43
CA LYS A 86 -27.99 4.57 26.89
C LYS A 86 -26.82 3.59 26.94
N ILE A 87 -25.75 3.83 26.18
CA ILE A 87 -24.64 2.87 26.04
C ILE A 87 -23.34 3.38 26.65
N MET A 88 -22.98 4.63 26.38
CA MET A 88 -21.72 5.23 26.83
C MET A 88 -21.87 6.05 28.12
N GLY A 89 -23.03 6.64 28.38
CA GLY A 89 -23.25 7.53 29.53
C GLY A 89 -22.51 8.87 29.42
N VAL A 90 -22.26 9.35 28.20
CA VAL A 90 -21.50 10.58 27.92
C VAL A 90 -22.40 11.68 27.33
N ASN A 91 -21.91 12.92 27.35
CA ASN A 91 -22.55 14.09 26.75
C ASN A 91 -21.72 14.73 25.63
N TYR A 92 -20.60 14.13 25.22
CA TYR A 92 -19.77 14.55 24.10
C TYR A 92 -19.84 13.56 22.94
N ILE A 93 -19.38 13.97 21.76
CA ILE A 93 -19.20 13.11 20.58
C ILE A 93 -17.71 12.81 20.39
N GLN A 94 -17.37 11.63 19.91
CA GLN A 94 -15.96 11.27 19.65
C GLN A 94 -15.45 11.79 18.31
N TYR A 95 -16.33 11.93 17.33
CA TYR A 95 -15.99 12.36 15.98
C TYR A 95 -17.21 12.97 15.29
N MET A 96 -16.97 13.95 14.42
CA MET A 96 -17.97 14.54 13.54
C MET A 96 -17.40 14.57 12.12
N MET A 97 -18.22 14.21 11.14
CA MET A 97 -17.86 14.27 9.73
C MET A 97 -18.66 15.37 9.04
N HIS A 98 -17.98 16.15 8.21
CA HIS A 98 -18.59 17.22 7.42
C HIS A 98 -18.34 16.97 5.93
N LYS A 99 -19.39 17.10 5.13
CA LYS A 99 -19.27 17.11 3.67
C LYS A 99 -19.06 18.55 3.21
N ILE A 100 -17.92 18.80 2.59
CA ILE A 100 -17.57 20.11 2.05
C ILE A 100 -18.17 20.24 0.64
N LYS A 101 -18.68 21.42 0.29
CA LYS A 101 -19.27 21.69 -1.04
C LYS A 101 -18.21 21.76 -2.13
N ASP A 102 -17.07 22.35 -1.82
CA ASP A 102 -15.95 22.55 -2.73
C ASP A 102 -14.64 22.16 -2.02
N VAL A 103 -13.87 21.27 -2.65
CA VAL A 103 -12.63 20.74 -2.10
C VAL A 103 -11.54 21.81 -2.08
N SER A 104 -11.59 22.82 -2.96
CA SER A 104 -10.58 23.88 -3.04
C SER A 104 -10.53 24.78 -1.80
N ILE A 105 -11.65 24.88 -1.06
CA ILE A 105 -11.77 25.66 0.17
C ILE A 105 -11.72 24.77 1.42
N ALA A 106 -11.33 23.50 1.29
CA ALA A 106 -11.37 22.55 2.40
C ALA A 106 -10.52 23.00 3.59
N ASP A 107 -9.33 23.52 3.34
CA ASP A 107 -8.43 23.98 4.40
C ASP A 107 -8.97 25.22 5.11
N ILE A 108 -9.54 26.17 4.36
CA ILE A 108 -10.18 27.37 4.91
C ILE A 108 -11.38 26.96 5.77
N THR A 109 -12.22 26.06 5.26
CA THR A 109 -13.39 25.54 5.99
C THR A 109 -12.97 24.83 7.28
N ALA A 110 -11.85 24.07 7.24
CA ALA A 110 -11.32 23.41 8.41
C ALA A 110 -10.81 24.42 9.45
N ASP A 111 -10.15 25.50 9.02
CA ASP A 111 -9.74 26.59 9.91
C ASP A 111 -10.94 27.30 10.56
N ASP A 112 -12.00 27.59 9.80
CA ASP A 112 -13.23 28.18 10.32
C ASP A 112 -13.89 27.26 11.36
N ILE A 113 -13.94 25.94 11.11
CA ILE A 113 -14.44 24.97 12.07
C ILE A 113 -13.57 24.95 13.34
N ARG A 114 -12.24 25.04 13.21
CA ARG A 114 -11.34 25.10 14.38
C ARG A 114 -11.63 26.34 15.23
N ILE A 115 -11.82 27.50 14.62
CA ILE A 115 -12.16 28.75 15.33
C ILE A 115 -13.50 28.59 16.06
N LEU A 116 -14.53 28.11 15.36
CA LEU A 116 -15.86 27.91 15.95
C LEU A 116 -15.85 26.92 17.12
N LEU A 117 -15.08 25.83 17.01
CA LEU A 117 -14.96 24.85 18.09
C LEU A 117 -14.19 25.42 19.30
N ARG A 118 -13.13 26.21 19.08
CA ARG A 118 -12.45 26.92 20.18
C ARG A 118 -13.40 27.86 20.91
N GLU A 119 -14.21 28.63 20.19
CA GLU A 119 -15.21 29.52 20.79
C GLU A 119 -16.23 28.72 21.61
N ASN A 120 -16.79 27.64 21.05
CA ASN A 120 -17.75 26.79 21.75
C ASN A 120 -17.16 26.11 22.99
N HIS A 121 -15.86 25.80 22.98
CA HIS A 121 -15.17 25.14 24.08
C HIS A 121 -14.49 26.13 25.04
N ASN A 122 -14.66 27.45 24.83
CA ASN A 122 -13.99 28.52 25.58
C ASN A 122 -12.46 28.40 25.62
N ILE A 123 -11.85 27.95 24.53
CA ILE A 123 -10.39 27.82 24.39
C ILE A 123 -9.84 29.12 23.82
N SER A 124 -8.89 29.75 24.53
CA SER A 124 -8.31 31.02 24.07
C SER A 124 -7.55 30.84 22.75
N PRO A 125 -7.75 31.74 21.77
CA PRO A 125 -7.03 31.65 20.51
C PRO A 125 -5.51 31.79 20.71
N PRO A 126 -4.68 31.04 19.97
CA PRO A 126 -3.24 31.18 20.04
C PRO A 126 -2.82 32.58 19.61
N LYS A 127 -1.85 33.17 20.33
CA LYS A 127 -1.26 34.48 20.00
C LYS A 127 -0.55 34.49 18.64
N ASN A 128 -0.14 33.32 18.14
CA ASN A 128 0.48 33.15 16.83
C ASN A 128 -0.37 32.18 16.00
N ILE A 129 -1.18 32.71 15.08
CA ILE A 129 -1.92 31.91 14.10
C ILE A 129 -0.94 31.58 12.97
N GLN A 130 -0.21 30.47 13.11
CA GLN A 130 0.58 29.95 12.00
C GLN A 130 -0.30 28.95 11.23
N LYS A 131 -0.41 29.17 9.91
CA LYS A 131 -1.17 28.30 8.98
C LYS A 131 -0.61 26.87 9.06
N GLY A 132 -1.51 25.91 9.24
CA GLY A 132 -1.15 24.49 9.36
C GLY A 132 -0.67 24.13 10.76
N TRP A 133 -1.29 23.10 11.35
CA TRP A 133 -0.83 22.47 12.58
C TRP A 133 -0.74 23.35 13.84
N ALA A 134 -1.73 24.21 14.07
CA ALA A 134 -1.92 24.81 15.39
C ALA A 134 -2.68 23.83 16.31
N ASP A 135 -2.13 22.62 16.54
CA ASP A 135 -2.40 21.92 17.79
C ASP A 135 -1.59 22.66 18.86
N THR A 136 -2.25 23.58 19.53
CA THR A 136 -1.61 24.44 20.53
C THR A 136 -1.26 23.66 21.81
N GLY A 137 -1.51 22.34 21.83
CA GLY A 137 -1.48 21.48 23.01
C GLY A 137 -2.61 21.77 23.99
N LYS A 138 -3.49 22.73 23.65
CA LYS A 138 -4.65 23.15 24.46
C LYS A 138 -5.98 22.79 23.81
N ASP A 139 -5.98 22.35 22.56
CA ASP A 139 -7.19 21.96 21.86
C ASP A 139 -7.58 20.54 22.28
N ASP A 140 -8.83 20.36 22.69
CA ASP A 140 -9.40 19.06 23.06
C ASP A 140 -10.07 18.36 21.85
N PHE A 141 -9.93 18.95 20.67
CA PHE A 141 -10.47 18.44 19.41
C PHE A 141 -9.43 18.52 18.29
N ARG A 142 -9.64 17.71 17.24
CA ARG A 142 -8.80 17.75 16.04
C ARG A 142 -9.68 17.80 14.80
N VAL A 143 -9.45 18.81 13.96
CA VAL A 143 -10.07 18.92 12.64
C VAL A 143 -9.04 18.51 11.61
N VAL A 144 -9.35 17.46 10.85
CA VAL A 144 -8.48 16.90 9.81
C VAL A 144 -9.24 16.92 8.50
N THR A 145 -8.60 17.40 7.43
CA THR A 145 -9.19 17.32 6.09
C THR A 145 -8.86 15.99 5.42
N MET A 146 -9.67 15.59 4.44
CA MET A 146 -9.37 14.38 3.67
C MET A 146 -8.05 14.50 2.90
N ALA A 147 -7.72 15.71 2.42
CA ALA A 147 -6.45 16.00 1.76
C ALA A 147 -5.26 15.78 2.71
N GLU A 148 -5.33 16.29 3.94
CA GLU A 148 -4.30 16.09 4.96
C GLU A 148 -4.10 14.59 5.26
N MET A 149 -5.19 13.83 5.35
CA MET A 149 -5.13 12.37 5.55
C MET A 149 -4.43 11.69 4.38
N MET A 150 -4.75 12.08 3.13
CA MET A 150 -4.13 11.53 1.93
C MET A 150 -2.63 11.87 1.86
N ASP A 151 -2.22 13.06 2.28
CA ASP A 151 -0.82 13.47 2.33
C ASP A 151 -0.03 12.62 3.33
N VAL A 152 -0.60 12.31 4.50
CA VAL A 152 0.04 11.40 5.47
C VAL A 152 0.27 10.02 4.86
N PHE A 153 -0.72 9.43 4.20
CA PHE A 153 -0.55 8.14 3.52
C PHE A 153 0.44 8.22 2.36
N GLY A 154 0.42 9.31 1.59
CA GLY A 154 1.37 9.58 0.51
C GLY A 154 2.81 9.63 1.03
N ASN A 155 3.03 10.31 2.15
CA ASN A 155 4.34 10.40 2.79
C ASN A 155 4.82 9.04 3.31
N ILE A 156 3.96 8.26 3.95
CA ILE A 156 4.30 6.89 4.40
C ILE A 156 4.70 6.03 3.20
N ASN A 157 3.90 6.03 2.14
CA ASN A 157 4.21 5.28 0.92
C ASN A 157 5.52 5.73 0.28
N ASN A 158 5.79 7.03 0.27
CA ASN A 158 7.04 7.57 -0.27
C ASN A 158 8.26 7.11 0.56
N TYR A 159 8.17 7.17 1.90
CA TYR A 159 9.24 6.69 2.78
C TYR A 159 9.46 5.17 2.66
N LEU A 160 8.39 4.37 2.59
CA LEU A 160 8.49 2.93 2.34
C LEU A 160 9.12 2.65 0.98
N THR A 161 8.73 3.40 -0.06
CA THR A 161 9.31 3.27 -1.40
C THR A 161 10.80 3.59 -1.39
N LEU A 162 11.21 4.67 -0.72
CA LEU A 162 12.60 5.07 -0.61
C LEU A 162 13.42 4.03 0.15
N LEU A 163 12.88 3.48 1.25
CA LEU A 163 13.50 2.40 2.00
C LEU A 163 13.71 1.15 1.12
N LEU A 164 12.67 0.71 0.40
CA LEU A 164 12.76 -0.44 -0.50
C LEU A 164 13.76 -0.19 -1.62
N LEU A 165 13.80 1.02 -2.18
CA LEU A 165 14.76 1.39 -3.21
C LEU A 165 16.20 1.38 -2.68
N ALA A 166 16.43 1.81 -1.44
CA ALA A 166 17.72 1.72 -0.79
C ALA A 166 18.18 0.26 -0.62
N ILE A 167 17.29 -0.62 -0.15
CA ILE A 167 17.56 -2.05 0.00
C ILE A 167 17.88 -2.67 -1.37
N VAL A 168 17.04 -2.40 -2.38
CA VAL A 168 17.27 -2.86 -3.75
C VAL A 168 18.63 -2.39 -4.25
N THR A 169 18.99 -1.13 -4.05
CA THR A 169 20.27 -0.57 -4.50
C THR A 169 21.46 -1.28 -3.85
N VAL A 170 21.40 -1.56 -2.54
CA VAL A 170 22.47 -2.29 -1.84
C VAL A 170 22.56 -3.73 -2.35
N SER A 171 21.44 -4.44 -2.45
CA SER A 171 21.39 -5.80 -3.01
C SER A 171 21.90 -5.85 -4.44
N LEU A 172 21.63 -4.80 -5.21
CA LEU A 172 22.07 -4.64 -6.57
C LEU A 172 23.59 -4.51 -6.66
N VAL A 173 24.20 -3.66 -5.83
CA VAL A 173 25.67 -3.53 -5.78
C VAL A 173 26.32 -4.87 -5.42
N VAL A 174 25.82 -5.55 -4.38
CA VAL A 174 26.35 -6.84 -3.94
C VAL A 174 26.22 -7.92 -5.02
N GLY A 175 25.03 -8.05 -5.62
CA GLY A 175 24.78 -9.00 -6.71
C GLY A 175 25.59 -8.68 -7.97
N GLY A 176 25.75 -7.39 -8.28
CA GLY A 176 26.53 -6.91 -9.41
C GLY A 176 28.03 -7.22 -9.28
N VAL A 177 28.60 -7.03 -8.10
CA VAL A 177 29.99 -7.46 -7.80
C VAL A 177 30.14 -8.97 -8.00
N GLY A 178 29.13 -9.76 -7.64
CA GLY A 178 29.11 -11.20 -7.91
C GLY A 178 29.19 -11.52 -9.41
N ILE A 179 28.36 -10.88 -10.24
CA ILE A 179 28.38 -11.06 -11.70
C ILE A 179 29.72 -10.63 -12.29
N LEU A 180 30.24 -9.48 -11.87
CA LEU A 180 31.56 -8.99 -12.29
C LEU A 180 32.65 -10.02 -12.02
N ASN A 181 32.66 -10.60 -10.82
CA ASN A 181 33.70 -11.54 -10.43
C ASN A 181 33.60 -12.85 -11.22
N VAL A 182 32.39 -13.41 -11.36
CA VAL A 182 32.17 -14.64 -12.14
C VAL A 182 32.57 -14.42 -13.60
N MET A 183 32.13 -13.32 -14.22
CA MET A 183 32.52 -12.98 -15.59
C MET A 183 34.03 -12.75 -15.74
N TYR A 184 34.66 -12.12 -14.76
CA TYR A 184 36.11 -11.91 -14.78
C TYR A 184 36.88 -13.25 -14.76
N VAL A 185 36.46 -14.20 -13.92
CA VAL A 185 37.04 -15.55 -13.86
C VAL A 185 36.84 -16.29 -15.19
N ILE A 186 35.63 -16.28 -15.74
CA ILE A 186 35.32 -16.94 -17.03
C ILE A 186 36.20 -16.40 -18.17
N VAL A 187 36.41 -15.08 -18.22
CA VAL A 187 37.30 -14.47 -19.22
C VAL A 187 38.74 -14.95 -19.07
N ASN A 188 39.23 -15.11 -17.83
CA ASN A 188 40.60 -15.58 -17.61
C ASN A 188 40.75 -17.09 -17.90
N GLU A 189 39.75 -17.91 -17.59
CA GLU A 189 39.77 -19.35 -17.91
C GLU A 189 39.73 -19.59 -19.42
N ARG A 190 38.98 -18.78 -20.18
CA ARG A 190 38.84 -18.88 -21.64
C ARG A 190 39.86 -18.01 -22.41
N THR A 191 40.96 -17.61 -21.78
CA THR A 191 41.99 -16.72 -22.39
C THR A 191 42.50 -17.24 -23.73
N SER A 192 42.91 -18.51 -23.81
CA SER A 192 43.48 -19.13 -25.02
C SER A 192 42.44 -19.21 -26.15
N GLU A 193 41.17 -19.46 -25.83
CA GLU A 193 40.07 -19.49 -26.80
C GLU A 193 39.80 -18.10 -27.39
N ILE A 194 39.79 -17.06 -26.54
CA ILE A 194 39.63 -15.66 -26.98
C ILE A 194 40.81 -15.25 -27.89
N GLY A 195 42.02 -15.65 -27.52
CA GLY A 195 43.25 -15.43 -28.30
C GLY A 195 43.17 -16.04 -29.69
N LEU A 196 42.74 -17.31 -29.78
CA LEU A 196 42.55 -18.01 -31.05
C LEU A 196 41.51 -17.32 -31.93
N ARG A 197 40.35 -16.95 -31.38
CA ARG A 197 39.29 -16.24 -32.14
C ARG A 197 39.79 -14.93 -32.73
N LYS A 198 40.55 -14.16 -31.96
CA LYS A 198 41.15 -12.92 -32.44
C LYS A 198 42.26 -13.13 -33.47
N ALA A 199 43.07 -14.18 -33.32
CA ALA A 199 44.11 -14.53 -34.30
C ALA A 199 43.52 -14.92 -35.67
N VAL A 200 42.32 -15.51 -35.67
CA VAL A 200 41.56 -15.85 -36.89
C VAL A 200 40.75 -14.65 -37.43
N GLY A 201 40.74 -13.51 -36.73
CA GLY A 201 40.20 -12.24 -37.23
C GLY A 201 38.93 -11.72 -36.55
N ALA A 202 38.52 -12.28 -35.41
CA ALA A 202 37.39 -11.73 -34.64
C ALA A 202 37.66 -10.28 -34.21
N SER A 203 36.69 -9.39 -34.47
CA SER A 203 36.81 -7.98 -34.12
C SER A 203 36.62 -7.73 -32.62
N TYR A 204 37.01 -6.53 -32.17
CA TYR A 204 36.74 -6.06 -30.81
C TYR A 204 35.25 -6.19 -30.44
N SER A 205 34.38 -5.83 -31.39
CA SER A 205 32.93 -5.82 -31.20
C SER A 205 32.36 -7.22 -31.07
N ASP A 206 32.89 -8.20 -31.82
CA ASP A 206 32.40 -9.59 -31.78
C ASP A 206 32.62 -10.20 -30.41
N ILE A 207 33.82 -10.03 -29.86
CA ILE A 207 34.17 -10.50 -28.51
C ILE A 207 33.36 -9.75 -27.45
N MET A 208 33.20 -8.43 -27.59
CA MET A 208 32.41 -7.62 -26.66
C MET A 208 30.95 -8.10 -26.60
N TRP A 209 30.28 -8.22 -27.75
CA TRP A 209 28.88 -8.63 -27.82
C TRP A 209 28.65 -10.03 -27.29
N GLN A 210 29.58 -10.96 -27.54
CA GLN A 210 29.48 -12.31 -27.01
C GLN A 210 29.41 -12.30 -25.47
N PHE A 211 30.35 -11.62 -24.81
CA PHE A 211 30.38 -11.59 -23.34
C PHE A 211 29.23 -10.77 -22.75
N LEU A 212 28.78 -9.70 -23.42
CA LEU A 212 27.59 -8.95 -23.01
C LEU A 212 26.30 -9.77 -23.11
N ILE A 213 26.17 -10.61 -24.15
CA ILE A 213 25.04 -11.52 -24.30
C ILE A 213 25.12 -12.61 -23.22
N GLU A 214 26.29 -13.18 -22.96
CA GLU A 214 26.50 -14.20 -21.91
C GLU A 214 26.12 -13.64 -20.52
N SER A 215 26.59 -12.44 -20.19
CA SER A 215 26.23 -11.79 -18.92
C SER A 215 24.74 -11.47 -18.83
N SER A 216 24.13 -10.97 -19.91
CA SER A 216 22.70 -10.65 -19.96
C SER A 216 21.82 -11.90 -19.86
N LEU A 217 22.22 -13.01 -20.47
CA LEU A 217 21.50 -14.28 -20.37
C LEU A 217 21.53 -14.83 -18.95
N ILE A 218 22.67 -14.73 -18.26
CA ILE A 218 22.81 -15.16 -16.87
C ILE A 218 21.92 -14.32 -15.94
N THR A 219 21.91 -12.99 -16.10
CA THR A 219 21.05 -12.13 -15.29
C THR A 219 19.57 -12.26 -15.63
N LEU A 220 19.22 -12.52 -16.90
CA LEU A 220 17.85 -12.83 -17.31
C LEU A 220 17.37 -14.16 -16.72
N ALA A 221 18.19 -15.21 -16.77
CA ALA A 221 17.86 -16.50 -16.16
C ALA A 221 17.66 -16.34 -14.64
N GLY A 222 18.57 -15.63 -13.96
CA GLY A 222 18.43 -15.28 -12.55
C GLY A 222 17.17 -14.45 -12.27
N GLY A 223 16.83 -13.51 -13.14
CA GLY A 223 15.62 -12.69 -13.06
C GLY A 223 14.34 -13.51 -13.17
N ILE A 224 14.27 -14.43 -14.15
CA ILE A 224 13.13 -15.35 -14.33
C ILE A 224 12.97 -16.24 -13.09
N ILE A 225 14.07 -16.82 -12.61
CA ILE A 225 14.07 -17.64 -11.39
C ILE A 225 13.59 -16.82 -10.19
N GLY A 226 14.11 -15.59 -10.03
CA GLY A 226 13.70 -14.67 -8.97
C GLY A 226 12.22 -14.30 -9.01
N ILE A 227 11.67 -14.06 -10.21
CA ILE A 227 10.23 -13.80 -10.41
C ILE A 227 9.41 -15.01 -9.95
N VAL A 228 9.78 -16.22 -10.39
CA VAL A 228 9.06 -17.46 -10.01
C VAL A 228 9.11 -17.66 -8.50
N PHE A 229 10.27 -17.51 -7.87
CA PHE A 229 10.40 -17.58 -6.41
C PHE A 229 9.58 -16.49 -5.71
N GLY A 230 9.57 -15.27 -6.23
CA GLY A 230 8.78 -14.17 -5.68
C GLY A 230 7.28 -14.48 -5.70
N ILE A 231 6.77 -15.00 -6.81
CA ILE A 231 5.37 -15.44 -6.94
C ILE A 231 5.03 -16.53 -5.92
N ILE A 232 5.89 -17.54 -5.80
CA ILE A 232 5.69 -18.66 -4.86
C ILE A 232 5.64 -18.13 -3.42
N ILE A 233 6.59 -17.29 -3.03
CA ILE A 233 6.64 -16.71 -1.68
C ILE A 233 5.41 -15.84 -1.42
N SER A 234 5.04 -14.96 -2.35
CA SER A 234 3.84 -14.13 -2.23
C SER A 234 2.55 -14.95 -2.13
N TYR A 235 2.46 -16.06 -2.85
CA TYR A 235 1.32 -16.98 -2.77
C TYR A 235 1.25 -17.69 -1.41
N LEU A 236 2.38 -18.19 -0.91
CA LEU A 236 2.46 -18.82 0.43
C LEU A 236 2.09 -17.83 1.54
N ILE A 237 2.53 -16.57 1.44
CA ILE A 237 2.16 -15.52 2.38
C ILE A 237 0.66 -15.25 2.34
N SER A 238 0.05 -15.19 1.15
CA SER A 238 -1.40 -14.98 1.03
C SER A 238 -2.21 -16.11 1.69
N ILE A 239 -1.82 -17.38 1.49
CA ILE A 239 -2.46 -18.50 2.18
C ILE A 239 -2.30 -18.38 3.70
N GLY A 240 -1.08 -18.08 4.16
CA GLY A 240 -0.79 -17.88 5.58
C GLY A 240 -1.65 -16.78 6.20
N ALA A 241 -1.68 -15.60 5.58
CA ALA A 241 -2.45 -14.45 6.05
C ALA A 241 -3.96 -14.74 6.10
N ASN A 242 -4.51 -15.35 5.06
CA ASN A 242 -5.93 -15.71 5.01
C ASN A 242 -6.30 -16.73 6.11
N SER A 243 -5.39 -17.64 6.48
CA SER A 243 -5.64 -18.59 7.58
C SER A 243 -5.72 -17.93 8.95
N TYR A 244 -5.11 -16.76 9.13
CA TYR A 244 -5.25 -15.92 10.33
C TYR A 244 -6.43 -14.94 10.26
N GLY A 245 -7.28 -15.04 9.23
CA GLY A 245 -8.45 -14.17 9.05
C GLY A 245 -8.14 -12.78 8.51
N LEU A 246 -6.94 -12.56 7.96
CA LEU A 246 -6.60 -11.35 7.21
C LEU A 246 -7.01 -11.57 5.75
N ASP A 247 -8.00 -10.84 5.26
CA ASP A 247 -8.47 -10.88 3.87
C ASP A 247 -7.41 -10.29 2.92
N TRP A 248 -6.38 -11.11 2.61
CA TRP A 248 -5.21 -10.70 1.87
C TRP A 248 -5.27 -11.23 0.44
N SER A 249 -5.63 -10.33 -0.48
CA SER A 249 -5.72 -10.63 -1.91
C SER A 249 -4.33 -10.84 -2.53
N PHE A 250 -4.16 -11.96 -3.23
CA PHE A 250 -2.97 -12.24 -4.01
C PHE A 250 -3.08 -11.60 -5.40
N ILE A 251 -2.25 -10.58 -5.66
CA ILE A 251 -2.25 -9.84 -6.93
C ILE A 251 -0.83 -9.84 -7.50
N VAL A 252 -0.69 -10.29 -8.75
CA VAL A 252 0.59 -10.22 -9.47
C VAL A 252 0.47 -9.25 -10.65
N PRO A 253 1.00 -8.03 -10.54
CA PRO A 253 0.85 -7.03 -11.60
C PRO A 253 1.74 -7.36 -12.81
N ILE A 254 1.14 -7.48 -14.00
CA ILE A 254 1.86 -7.74 -15.27
C ILE A 254 2.99 -6.71 -15.51
N LYS A 255 2.77 -5.45 -15.12
CA LYS A 255 3.77 -4.38 -15.23
C LYS A 255 5.07 -4.71 -14.49
N ALA A 256 5.00 -5.38 -13.34
CA ALA A 256 6.19 -5.73 -12.57
C ALA A 256 7.08 -6.75 -13.29
N PHE A 257 6.49 -7.70 -14.03
CA PHE A 257 7.26 -8.65 -14.84
C PHE A 257 8.07 -7.96 -15.92
N VAL A 258 7.43 -7.05 -16.65
CA VAL A 258 8.09 -6.29 -17.72
C VAL A 258 9.25 -5.48 -17.16
N VAL A 259 9.02 -4.78 -16.04
CA VAL A 259 10.07 -4.01 -15.35
C VAL A 259 11.20 -4.93 -14.91
N ALA A 260 10.91 -6.09 -14.31
CA ALA A 260 11.93 -7.02 -13.87
C ALA A 260 12.80 -7.58 -15.02
N ILE A 261 12.19 -7.97 -16.14
CA ILE A 261 12.92 -8.47 -17.31
C ILE A 261 13.83 -7.39 -17.89
N VAL A 262 13.29 -6.19 -18.13
CA VAL A 262 14.06 -5.05 -18.66
C VAL A 262 15.21 -4.71 -17.71
N PHE A 263 14.92 -4.67 -16.41
CA PHE A 263 15.91 -4.37 -15.39
C PHE A 263 17.02 -5.44 -15.34
N SER A 264 16.68 -6.73 -15.37
CA SER A 264 17.66 -7.82 -15.45
C SER A 264 18.57 -7.74 -16.68
N THR A 265 18.04 -7.37 -17.84
CA THR A 265 18.85 -7.18 -19.06
C THR A 265 19.81 -6.01 -18.91
N VAL A 266 19.30 -4.82 -18.54
CA VAL A 266 20.14 -3.61 -18.34
C VAL A 266 21.22 -3.87 -17.30
N PHE A 267 20.87 -4.58 -16.24
CA PHE A 267 21.79 -4.93 -15.17
C PHE A 267 22.93 -5.86 -15.62
N GLY A 268 22.61 -6.88 -16.42
CA GLY A 268 23.61 -7.80 -17.00
C GLY A 268 24.54 -7.10 -17.98
N ILE A 269 24.04 -6.14 -18.76
CA ILE A 269 24.88 -5.31 -19.64
C ILE A 269 25.82 -4.45 -18.81
N PHE A 270 25.30 -3.75 -17.79
CA PHE A 270 26.09 -2.81 -16.99
C PHE A 270 27.25 -3.51 -16.25
N PHE A 271 26.97 -4.62 -15.56
CA PHE A 271 28.00 -5.36 -14.82
C PHE A 271 28.83 -6.30 -15.72
N GLY A 272 28.34 -6.68 -16.91
CA GLY A 272 29.12 -7.44 -17.89
C GLY A 272 30.08 -6.59 -18.74
N ALA A 273 29.84 -5.27 -18.83
CA ALA A 273 30.60 -4.38 -19.72
C ALA A 273 32.10 -4.34 -19.41
N TYR A 274 32.49 -4.31 -18.14
CA TYR A 274 33.90 -4.29 -17.75
C TYR A 274 34.67 -5.57 -18.17
N PRO A 275 34.24 -6.79 -17.78
CA PRO A 275 34.92 -8.02 -18.18
C PRO A 275 34.85 -8.25 -19.70
N ALA A 276 33.72 -7.94 -20.35
CA ALA A 276 33.61 -7.99 -21.81
C ALA A 276 34.63 -7.07 -22.49
N ARG A 277 34.82 -5.86 -21.96
CA ARG A 277 35.85 -4.92 -22.43
C ARG A 277 37.26 -5.44 -22.21
N LYS A 278 37.52 -6.12 -21.10
CA LYS A 278 38.81 -6.75 -20.81
C LYS A 278 39.12 -7.85 -21.83
N ALA A 279 38.17 -8.77 -22.06
CA ALA A 279 38.29 -9.84 -23.06
C ALA A 279 38.53 -9.27 -24.47
N ALA A 280 37.73 -8.28 -24.87
CA ALA A 280 37.82 -7.65 -26.17
C ALA A 280 39.15 -6.89 -26.40
N ARG A 281 39.90 -6.51 -25.36
CA ARG A 281 41.23 -5.85 -25.48
C ARG A 281 42.42 -6.80 -25.42
N MET A 282 42.21 -8.08 -25.20
CA MET A 282 43.27 -9.07 -25.03
C MET A 282 44.17 -9.20 -26.28
N ASN A 283 45.49 -9.24 -26.11
CA ASN A 283 46.43 -9.41 -27.22
C ASN A 283 46.48 -10.90 -27.63
N PRO A 284 46.24 -11.27 -28.90
CA PRO A 284 46.24 -12.66 -29.35
C PRO A 284 47.56 -13.39 -29.06
N VAL A 285 48.68 -12.68 -29.18
CA VAL A 285 50.02 -13.26 -28.99
C VAL A 285 50.26 -13.56 -27.51
N GLU A 286 49.81 -12.69 -26.60
CA GLU A 286 49.93 -12.91 -25.16
C GLU A 286 48.99 -14.00 -24.67
N ALA A 287 47.77 -14.04 -25.21
CA ALA A 287 46.76 -15.03 -24.86
C ALA A 287 47.16 -16.47 -25.22
N LEU A 288 47.86 -16.66 -26.35
CA LEU A 288 48.36 -17.96 -26.79
C LEU A 288 49.70 -18.36 -26.14
N ARG A 289 50.37 -17.43 -25.45
CA ARG A 289 51.62 -17.70 -24.73
C ARG A 289 51.39 -18.19 -23.30
N HIS A 290 50.14 -18.22 -22.85
CA HIS A 290 49.73 -18.84 -21.59
C HIS A 290 49.35 -20.31 -21.84
N GLU A 291 50.37 -21.12 -22.19
CA GLU A 291 50.47 -22.56 -21.91
C GLU A 291 51.92 -22.85 -21.51
#